data_AF-A0A078JDC5-F1
#
_entry.id   AF-A0A078JDC5-F1
#
_cell.length_a   1.000
_cell.length_b   1.000
_cell.length_c   1.000
_cell.angle_alpha   90.00
_cell.angle_beta   90.00
_cell.angle_gamma   90.00
#
_symmetry.space_group_name_H-M   'P 1'
#
loop_
_entity.id
_entity.type
_entity.pdbx_description
1 polymer ?
#
loop_
_entity_poly.entity_id
_entity_poly.type
_entity_poly.pdbx_seq_one_letter_code
_entity_poly.pdbx_strand_id
1 'polypeptide(L)'
;MSFFFFYQNVFFSLVNVRSLAYWLGTGIWERWELFFSKCSSMADLLYEVEVGFDETREAKDGLVQGKARSDMTVEERIGAADRRKMDGNNLFKEDKLEEAMQQYEMAIAYMGDDFMFQLYGKYQDMALAVKNPCHLNMAACLIKLKRYDEAIGHCNIVLTEEEKNPKALFRRGKAKAELGQMDSAREDFRKAQKYAPDDNAIRRELRAIAEQEKAVYQKQKEMYKGIFGGGRDESGGKGKSRNWLIMLWQWLVSLFSRILGRNRVKAD
;
A
#
# COMPACT_ATOMS: atom_id res chain seq x y z
N MET A 1 15.78 26.32 26.88
CA MET A 1 14.59 26.63 27.68
C MET A 1 13.43 26.58 26.72
N SER A 2 12.66 25.48 26.73
CA SER A 2 11.58 25.29 25.75
C SER A 2 10.38 26.13 26.16
N PHE A 3 10.01 27.10 25.33
CA PHE A 3 8.77 27.85 25.51
C PHE A 3 7.67 27.20 24.66
N PHE A 4 6.58 26.85 25.31
CA PHE A 4 5.39 26.29 24.68
C PHE A 4 4.32 27.39 24.66
N PHE A 5 3.75 27.64 23.48
CA PHE A 5 2.61 28.54 23.33
C PHE A 5 1.44 27.75 22.77
N PHE A 6 0.24 28.02 23.31
CA PHE A 6 -1.00 27.39 22.93
C PHE A 6 -1.90 28.45 22.28
N TYR A 7 -2.30 28.24 21.03
CA TYR A 7 -3.38 28.98 20.40
C TYR A 7 -4.15 28.07 19.45
N GLN A 8 -5.47 27.99 19.63
CA GLN A 8 -6.42 27.21 18.82
C GLN A 8 -5.90 25.81 18.38
N ASN A 9 -5.58 24.96 19.36
CA ASN A 9 -5.21 23.54 19.18
C ASN A 9 -3.94 23.23 18.35
N VAL A 10 -3.09 24.21 18.08
CA VAL A 10 -1.79 23.99 17.39
C VAL A 10 -0.62 24.16 18.36
N PHE A 11 0.28 23.17 18.36
CA PHE A 11 1.42 23.11 19.28
C PHE A 11 2.69 23.61 18.61
N PHE A 12 3.27 24.70 19.13
CA PHE A 12 4.55 25.22 18.66
C PHE A 12 5.66 24.90 19.66
N SER A 13 6.74 24.27 19.18
CA SER A 13 7.94 23.98 19.98
C SER A 13 9.16 24.65 19.35
N LEU A 14 9.72 25.64 20.06
CA LEU A 14 10.98 26.26 19.71
C LEU A 14 12.14 25.40 20.23
N VAL A 15 12.80 24.65 19.35
CA VAL A 15 13.85 23.69 19.74
C VAL A 15 15.26 24.32 19.75
N ASN A 16 15.56 25.31 18.90
CA ASN A 16 16.79 26.12 18.96
C ASN A 16 16.75 27.23 17.87
N VAL A 17 17.64 28.22 17.95
CA VAL A 17 17.76 29.45 17.12
C VAL A 17 17.98 29.21 15.59
N ARG A 18 17.77 28.00 15.09
CA ARG A 18 17.97 27.62 13.67
C ARG A 18 16.86 26.78 13.03
N SER A 19 15.79 26.45 13.75
CA SER A 19 14.68 25.70 13.16
C SER A 19 13.35 26.01 13.85
N LEU A 20 12.36 26.37 13.05
CA LEU A 20 10.95 26.32 13.41
C LEU A 20 10.37 25.01 12.89
N ALA A 21 9.57 24.34 13.73
CA ALA A 21 8.81 23.16 13.37
C ALA A 21 7.35 23.38 13.79
N TYR A 22 6.41 23.15 12.88
CA TYR A 22 4.98 23.29 13.11
C TYR A 22 4.28 21.93 12.99
N TRP A 23 3.18 21.76 13.73
CA TRP A 23 2.40 20.51 13.79
C TRP A 23 1.03 20.71 13.13
N LEU A 24 0.82 20.13 11.95
CA LEU A 24 -0.42 20.26 11.16
C LEU A 24 -1.46 19.14 11.41
N GLY A 25 -1.34 18.40 12.53
CA GLY A 25 -2.33 17.38 12.90
C GLY A 25 -2.27 16.05 12.13
N THR A 26 -1.30 15.84 11.24
CA THR A 26 -1.16 14.63 10.41
C THR A 26 0.09 13.77 10.73
N GLY A 27 0.86 14.11 11.77
CA GLY A 27 1.95 13.27 12.29
C GLY A 27 3.34 13.45 11.66
N ILE A 28 3.55 14.46 10.81
CA ILE A 28 4.87 14.78 10.22
C ILE A 28 5.27 16.21 10.62
N TRP A 29 6.52 16.38 11.07
CA TRP A 29 7.11 17.68 11.38
C TRP A 29 7.96 18.15 10.18
N GLU A 30 7.58 19.25 9.54
CA GLU A 30 8.43 19.89 8.53
C GLU A 30 9.33 20.94 9.19
N ARG A 31 10.64 20.82 8.95
CA ARG A 31 11.68 21.70 9.50
C ARG A 31 12.10 22.69 8.42
N TRP A 32 11.93 23.98 8.69
CA TRP A 32 12.39 25.05 7.79
C TRP A 32 13.67 25.71 8.35
N GLU A 33 14.73 25.75 7.55
CA GLU A 33 15.98 26.46 7.86
C GLU A 33 16.03 27.80 7.12
N LEU A 34 16.00 28.91 7.87
CA LEU A 34 16.14 30.26 7.32
C LEU A 34 17.60 30.72 7.39
N PHE A 35 18.21 31.00 6.24
CA PHE A 35 19.59 31.50 6.14
C PHE A 35 19.61 33.03 6.27
N PHE A 36 19.97 33.54 7.45
CA PHE A 36 20.31 34.96 7.61
C PHE A 36 21.82 35.16 7.40
N SER A 37 22.20 35.96 6.40
CA SER A 37 23.61 36.13 6.03
C SER A 37 24.44 36.98 7.01
N LYS A 38 23.84 37.61 8.03
CA LYS A 38 24.55 38.45 9.01
C LYS A 38 23.70 38.67 10.28
N CYS A 39 23.55 37.62 11.10
CA CYS A 39 23.09 37.80 12.47
C CYS A 39 24.07 37.07 13.41
N SER A 40 24.58 37.77 14.43
CA SER A 40 25.48 37.18 15.42
C SER A 40 24.76 36.11 16.24
N SER A 41 25.45 35.05 16.64
CA SER A 41 24.88 33.82 17.23
C SER A 41 24.12 33.98 18.55
N MET A 42 24.01 35.21 19.08
CA MET A 42 23.41 35.55 20.39
C MET A 42 22.50 36.79 20.33
N ALA A 43 21.96 37.16 19.16
CA ALA A 43 21.00 38.25 19.07
C ALA A 43 19.56 37.74 19.33
N ASP A 44 18.86 38.35 20.29
CA ASP A 44 17.42 38.19 20.45
C ASP A 44 16.72 38.94 19.32
N LEU A 45 16.12 38.20 18.39
CA LEU A 45 15.36 38.74 17.26
C LEU A 45 13.88 38.84 17.64
N LEU A 46 13.38 40.05 17.79
CA LEU A 46 11.96 40.36 17.86
C LEU A 46 11.42 40.46 16.43
N TYR A 47 10.55 39.53 16.05
CA TYR A 47 9.84 39.57 14.78
C TYR A 47 8.45 40.15 15.02
N GLU A 48 8.14 41.24 14.34
CA GLU A 48 6.78 41.70 14.16
C GLU A 48 6.28 41.05 12.86
N VAL A 49 5.55 39.93 13.00
CA VAL A 49 4.97 39.22 11.86
C VAL A 49 3.61 39.85 11.59
N GLU A 50 3.55 40.75 10.61
CA GLU A 50 2.28 41.10 9.98
C GLU A 50 1.84 39.91 9.13
N VAL A 51 0.96 39.08 9.68
CA VAL A 51 0.27 38.05 8.92
C VAL A 51 -0.76 38.75 8.04
N GLY A 52 -0.32 39.17 6.85
CA GLY A 52 -1.24 39.55 5.79
C GLY A 52 -1.99 38.31 5.33
N PHE A 53 -3.23 38.13 5.78
CA PHE A 53 -4.17 37.26 5.08
C PHE A 53 -4.45 37.92 3.74
N ASP A 54 -3.73 37.50 2.70
CA ASP A 54 -4.11 37.84 1.33
C ASP A 54 -5.39 37.06 1.04
N GLU A 55 -6.53 37.66 1.37
CA GLU A 55 -7.88 37.12 1.16
C GLU A 55 -8.12 36.75 -0.31
N THR A 56 -7.24 37.09 -1.24
CA THR A 56 -7.52 37.04 -2.67
C THR A 56 -7.42 35.66 -3.31
N ARG A 57 -6.84 34.65 -2.66
CA ARG A 57 -6.73 33.29 -3.24
C ARG A 57 -7.68 32.29 -2.58
N GLU A 58 -7.69 32.20 -1.24
CA GLU A 58 -8.64 31.38 -0.49
C GLU A 58 -10.06 31.95 -0.52
N ALA A 59 -10.27 33.28 -0.53
CA ALA A 59 -11.64 33.80 -0.66
C ALA A 59 -12.18 33.62 -2.09
N LYS A 60 -11.35 33.65 -3.14
CA LYS A 60 -11.82 33.32 -4.50
C LYS A 60 -12.16 31.84 -4.64
N ASP A 61 -11.41 30.98 -3.97
CA ASP A 61 -11.68 29.54 -3.94
C ASP A 61 -12.88 29.20 -3.03
N GLY A 62 -13.08 29.92 -1.93
CA GLY A 62 -14.21 29.79 -1.00
C GLY A 62 -15.52 30.38 -1.54
N LEU A 63 -15.45 31.43 -2.36
CA LEU A 63 -16.58 32.07 -3.01
C LEU A 63 -16.95 31.35 -4.31
N VAL A 64 -17.82 30.36 -4.20
CA VAL A 64 -18.49 29.87 -5.41
C VAL A 64 -19.70 30.77 -5.67
N GLN A 65 -19.61 31.60 -6.72
CA GLN A 65 -20.55 32.69 -7.03
C GLN A 65 -20.60 33.85 -6.03
N GLY A 66 -19.49 34.17 -5.36
CA GLY A 66 -19.43 35.38 -4.53
C GLY A 66 -20.01 35.26 -3.11
N LYS A 67 -20.50 34.07 -2.71
CA LYS A 67 -21.09 33.81 -1.39
C LYS A 67 -20.14 33.02 -0.50
N ALA A 68 -20.12 33.33 0.80
CA ALA A 68 -19.41 32.53 1.79
C ALA A 68 -20.08 31.16 1.99
N ARG A 69 -19.33 30.17 2.50
CA ARG A 69 -19.81 28.80 2.70
C ARG A 69 -21.00 28.71 3.67
N SER A 70 -21.09 29.64 4.62
CA SER A 70 -22.20 29.81 5.56
C SER A 70 -23.49 30.28 4.91
N ASP A 71 -23.40 31.02 3.81
CA ASP A 71 -24.52 31.75 3.21
C ASP A 71 -25.10 31.01 1.99
N MET A 72 -24.51 29.87 1.64
CA MET A 72 -24.99 29.00 0.57
C MET A 72 -26.12 28.10 1.06
N THR A 73 -27.14 27.93 0.22
CA THR A 73 -28.12 26.86 0.38
C THR A 73 -27.46 25.48 0.24
N VAL A 74 -28.16 24.43 0.68
CA VAL A 74 -27.67 23.05 0.60
C VAL A 74 -27.37 22.68 -0.86
N GLU A 75 -28.27 23.00 -1.77
CA GLU A 75 -28.14 22.73 -3.21
C GLU A 75 -26.98 23.51 -3.84
N GLU A 76 -26.83 24.79 -3.51
CA GLU A 76 -25.71 25.60 -4.01
C GLU A 76 -24.37 25.04 -3.53
N ARG A 77 -24.29 24.61 -2.26
CA ARG A 77 -23.08 24.05 -1.66
C ARG A 77 -22.71 22.69 -2.24
N ILE A 78 -23.69 21.79 -2.44
CA ILE A 78 -23.47 20.51 -3.12
C ILE A 78 -23.07 20.75 -4.59
N GLY A 79 -23.72 21.69 -5.27
CA GLY A 79 -23.37 22.06 -6.65
C GLY A 79 -21.97 22.68 -6.76
N ALA A 80 -21.53 23.44 -5.76
CA ALA A 80 -20.17 23.95 -5.67
C ALA A 80 -19.15 22.82 -5.54
N ALA A 81 -19.40 21.85 -4.64
CA ALA A 81 -18.56 20.67 -4.51
C ALA A 81 -18.53 19.83 -5.81
N ASP A 82 -19.66 19.70 -6.50
CA ASP A 82 -19.73 18.96 -7.75
C ASP A 82 -18.88 19.59 -8.85
N ARG A 83 -18.87 20.93 -8.95
CA ARG A 83 -17.95 21.66 -9.87
C ARG A 83 -16.49 21.33 -9.59
N ARG A 84 -16.06 21.40 -8.32
CA ARG A 84 -14.69 21.04 -7.91
C ARG A 84 -14.33 19.60 -8.27
N LYS A 85 -15.26 18.67 -8.06
CA LYS A 85 -15.08 17.28 -8.50
C LYS A 85 -14.87 17.19 -10.01
N MET A 86 -15.62 17.94 -10.82
CA MET A 86 -15.44 17.95 -12.27
C MET A 86 -14.10 18.55 -12.70
N ASP A 87 -13.64 19.61 -12.02
CA ASP A 87 -12.32 20.21 -12.27
C ASP A 87 -11.20 19.20 -11.94
N GLY A 88 -11.31 18.50 -10.80
CA GLY A 88 -10.42 17.40 -10.45
C GLY A 88 -10.44 16.25 -11.47
N ASN A 89 -11.60 15.92 -12.04
CA ASN A 89 -11.72 14.91 -13.09
C ASN A 89 -11.00 15.33 -14.38
N ASN A 90 -10.98 16.63 -14.70
CA ASN A 90 -10.26 17.14 -15.86
C ASN A 90 -8.75 17.09 -15.62
N LEU A 91 -8.28 17.55 -14.46
CA LEU A 91 -6.87 17.45 -14.07
C LEU A 91 -6.37 16.01 -14.01
N PHE A 92 -7.21 15.08 -13.55
CA PHE A 92 -6.87 13.66 -13.56
C PHE A 92 -6.65 13.09 -14.98
N LYS A 93 -7.41 13.57 -15.97
CA LYS A 93 -7.22 13.18 -17.37
C LYS A 93 -5.92 13.78 -17.94
N GLU A 94 -5.52 14.96 -17.46
CA GLU A 94 -4.24 15.59 -17.77
C GLU A 94 -3.05 14.98 -17.02
N ASP A 95 -3.28 13.94 -16.20
CA ASP A 95 -2.29 13.27 -15.34
C ASP A 95 -1.62 14.20 -14.30
N LYS A 96 -2.25 15.35 -14.00
CA LYS A 96 -1.86 16.25 -12.91
C LYS A 96 -2.51 15.77 -11.61
N LEU A 97 -1.94 14.72 -11.04
CA LEU A 97 -2.56 13.97 -9.95
C LEU A 97 -2.67 14.80 -8.68
N GLU A 98 -1.63 15.50 -8.27
CA GLU A 98 -1.60 16.30 -7.04
C GLU A 98 -2.61 17.47 -7.10
N GLU A 99 -2.69 18.17 -8.24
CA GLU A 99 -3.68 19.24 -8.44
C GLU A 99 -5.11 18.67 -8.47
N ALA A 100 -5.30 17.52 -9.12
CA ALA A 100 -6.60 16.83 -9.09
C ALA A 100 -7.00 16.48 -7.65
N MET A 101 -6.04 16.00 -6.85
CA MET A 101 -6.26 15.68 -5.45
C MET A 101 -6.70 16.92 -4.65
N GLN A 102 -6.03 18.06 -4.84
CA GLN A 102 -6.44 19.31 -4.19
C GLN A 102 -7.90 19.67 -4.50
N GLN A 103 -8.34 19.55 -5.76
CA GLN A 103 -9.73 19.86 -6.12
C GLN A 103 -10.74 18.91 -5.48
N TYR A 104 -10.46 17.61 -5.44
CA TYR A 104 -11.34 16.65 -4.75
C TYR A 104 -11.34 16.87 -3.23
N GLU A 105 -10.21 17.20 -2.63
CA GLU A 105 -10.10 17.53 -1.20
C GLU A 105 -10.94 18.75 -0.87
N MET A 106 -10.86 19.81 -1.69
CA MET A 106 -11.73 20.97 -1.56
C MET A 106 -13.20 20.57 -1.70
N ALA A 107 -13.57 19.75 -2.69
CA ALA A 107 -14.93 19.26 -2.84
C ALA A 107 -15.44 18.55 -1.57
N ILE A 108 -14.62 17.68 -0.97
CA ILE A 108 -14.90 16.99 0.29
C ILE A 108 -15.00 18.00 1.44
N ALA A 109 -14.10 18.98 1.49
CA ALA A 109 -14.09 20.02 2.51
C ALA A 109 -15.40 20.80 2.47
N TYR A 110 -15.96 21.12 1.29
CA TYR A 110 -17.30 21.74 1.14
C TYR A 110 -18.42 20.89 1.78
N MET A 111 -18.26 19.57 1.81
CA MET A 111 -19.16 18.58 2.42
C MET A 111 -18.56 17.92 3.68
N GLY A 112 -17.86 18.72 4.49
CA GLY A 112 -17.35 18.30 5.80
C GLY A 112 -18.44 17.82 6.76
N ASP A 113 -18.03 17.19 7.85
CA ASP A 113 -18.92 16.39 8.70
C ASP A 113 -20.03 17.22 9.37
N ASP A 114 -19.74 18.45 9.80
CA ASP A 114 -20.74 19.38 10.36
C ASP A 114 -21.90 19.64 9.38
N PHE A 115 -21.59 19.76 8.09
CA PHE A 115 -22.60 19.94 7.06
C PHE A 115 -23.37 18.65 6.79
N MET A 116 -22.65 17.54 6.69
CA MET A 116 -23.27 16.24 6.42
C MET A 116 -24.22 15.82 7.54
N PHE A 117 -23.90 16.12 8.80
CA PHE A 117 -24.74 15.78 9.96
C PHE A 117 -26.08 16.53 9.96
N GLN A 118 -26.17 17.67 9.26
CA GLN A 118 -27.40 18.45 9.13
C GLN A 118 -28.31 17.95 8.00
N LEU A 119 -27.83 17.07 7.11
CA LEU A 119 -28.58 16.61 5.95
C LEU A 119 -29.32 15.30 6.24
N TYR A 120 -30.55 15.22 5.71
CA TYR A 120 -31.38 14.02 5.79
C TYR A 120 -32.09 13.74 4.47
N GLY A 121 -32.38 12.46 4.23
CA GLY A 121 -33.12 11.98 3.06
C GLY A 121 -32.47 12.42 1.75
N LYS A 122 -33.27 13.01 0.84
CA LYS A 122 -32.82 13.40 -0.49
C LYS A 122 -31.55 14.24 -0.51
N TYR A 123 -31.38 15.15 0.45
CA TYR A 123 -30.21 16.03 0.50
C TYR A 123 -28.93 15.30 0.89
N GLN A 124 -29.04 14.35 1.81
CA GLN A 124 -27.94 13.47 2.18
C GLN A 124 -27.51 12.61 0.99
N ASP A 125 -28.47 12.02 0.28
CA ASP A 125 -28.21 11.21 -0.91
C ASP A 125 -27.50 12.01 -2.00
N MET A 126 -27.96 13.26 -2.24
CA MET A 126 -27.33 14.17 -3.21
C MET A 126 -25.90 14.53 -2.80
N ALA A 127 -25.63 14.78 -1.51
CA ALA A 127 -24.29 15.07 -1.03
C ALA A 127 -23.37 13.85 -1.13
N LEU A 128 -23.83 12.66 -0.74
CA LEU A 128 -23.07 11.42 -0.86
C LEU A 128 -22.75 11.05 -2.31
N ALA A 129 -23.68 11.31 -3.24
CA ALA A 129 -23.46 11.13 -4.67
C ALA A 129 -22.34 12.01 -5.25
N VAL A 130 -21.92 13.06 -4.54
CA VAL A 130 -20.74 13.86 -4.88
C VAL A 130 -19.53 13.45 -4.02
N LYS A 131 -19.71 13.30 -2.70
CA LYS A 131 -18.64 13.00 -1.74
C LYS A 131 -17.96 11.65 -2.00
N ASN A 132 -18.75 10.59 -2.23
CA ASN A 132 -18.22 9.24 -2.44
C ASN A 132 -17.35 9.14 -3.71
N PRO A 133 -17.78 9.67 -4.88
CA PRO A 133 -16.90 9.75 -6.05
C PRO A 133 -15.61 10.54 -5.82
N CYS A 134 -15.62 11.63 -5.04
CA CYS A 134 -14.40 12.37 -4.71
C CYS A 134 -13.40 11.48 -3.94
N HIS A 135 -13.85 10.76 -2.91
CA HIS A 135 -12.99 9.81 -2.19
C HIS A 135 -12.50 8.68 -3.07
N LEU A 136 -13.35 8.14 -3.95
CA LEU A 136 -12.90 7.14 -4.91
C LEU A 136 -11.80 7.71 -5.81
N ASN A 137 -12.01 8.88 -6.41
CA ASN A 137 -11.05 9.47 -7.33
C ASN A 137 -9.75 9.85 -6.62
N MET A 138 -9.82 10.26 -5.36
CA MET A 138 -8.67 10.39 -4.48
C MET A 138 -7.86 9.10 -4.40
N ALA A 139 -8.53 7.98 -4.08
CA ALA A 139 -7.88 6.67 -4.05
C ALA A 139 -7.25 6.29 -5.40
N ALA A 140 -7.86 6.65 -6.53
CA ALA A 140 -7.27 6.41 -7.84
C ALA A 140 -5.99 7.23 -8.09
N CYS A 141 -5.97 8.50 -7.67
CA CYS A 141 -4.77 9.35 -7.73
C CYS A 141 -3.66 8.76 -6.85
N LEU A 142 -3.99 8.43 -5.60
CA LEU A 142 -3.05 7.87 -4.63
C LEU A 142 -2.47 6.53 -5.09
N ILE A 143 -3.27 5.65 -5.70
CA ILE A 143 -2.76 4.40 -6.30
C ILE A 143 -1.74 4.69 -7.42
N LYS A 144 -2.01 5.67 -8.30
CA LYS A 144 -1.06 6.08 -9.34
C LYS A 144 0.23 6.64 -8.74
N LEU A 145 0.12 7.38 -7.63
CA LEU A 145 1.26 7.92 -6.85
C LEU A 145 1.92 6.89 -5.92
N LYS A 146 1.47 5.62 -5.94
CA LYS A 146 1.96 4.53 -5.07
C LYS A 146 1.81 4.79 -3.56
N ARG A 147 0.87 5.65 -3.17
CA ARG A 147 0.49 5.96 -1.79
C ARG A 147 -0.67 5.06 -1.36
N TYR A 148 -0.37 3.76 -1.20
CA TYR A 148 -1.41 2.72 -1.12
C TYR A 148 -2.21 2.74 0.19
N ASP A 149 -1.58 3.00 1.34
CA ASP A 149 -2.28 3.04 2.63
C ASP A 149 -3.34 4.14 2.68
N GLU A 150 -3.02 5.33 2.15
CA GLU A 150 -3.96 6.44 2.07
C GLU A 150 -5.12 6.13 1.10
N ALA A 151 -4.82 5.46 -0.01
CA ALA A 151 -5.86 5.02 -0.94
C ALA A 151 -6.84 4.03 -0.28
N ILE A 152 -6.34 3.14 0.57
CA ILE A 152 -7.17 2.22 1.37
C ILE A 152 -8.06 3.01 2.33
N GLY A 153 -7.51 4.02 3.00
CA GLY A 153 -8.27 4.92 3.88
C GLY A 153 -9.47 5.54 3.18
N HIS A 154 -9.28 6.15 2.02
CA HIS A 154 -10.37 6.72 1.23
C HIS A 154 -11.38 5.69 0.74
N CYS A 155 -10.94 4.50 0.34
CA CYS A 155 -11.86 3.42 -0.04
C CYS A 155 -12.70 2.94 1.15
N ASN A 156 -12.11 2.88 2.35
CA ASN A 156 -12.83 2.47 3.55
C ASN A 156 -13.93 3.46 3.90
N ILE A 157 -13.69 4.78 3.77
CA ILE A 157 -14.71 5.82 3.97
C ILE A 157 -15.91 5.59 3.05
N VAL A 158 -15.68 5.26 1.78
CA VAL A 158 -16.80 4.97 0.86
C VAL A 158 -17.52 3.69 1.23
N LEU A 159 -16.80 2.68 1.74
CA LEU A 159 -17.38 1.39 2.13
C LEU A 159 -18.15 1.43 3.45
N THR A 160 -17.98 2.45 4.30
CA THR A 160 -18.84 2.63 5.48
C THR A 160 -20.27 3.01 5.07
N GLU A 161 -20.40 3.81 4.01
CA GLU A 161 -21.69 4.24 3.47
C GLU A 161 -22.24 3.26 2.42
N GLU A 162 -21.38 2.79 1.52
CA GLU A 162 -21.71 1.92 0.40
C GLU A 162 -20.88 0.63 0.42
N GLU A 163 -21.16 -0.27 1.36
CA GLU A 163 -20.42 -1.54 1.54
C GLU A 163 -20.30 -2.37 0.24
N LYS A 164 -21.29 -2.23 -0.65
CA LYS A 164 -21.40 -2.98 -1.90
C LYS A 164 -20.82 -2.27 -3.12
N ASN A 165 -20.11 -1.16 -2.94
CA ASN A 165 -19.57 -0.39 -4.06
C ASN A 165 -18.41 -1.16 -4.75
N PRO A 166 -18.59 -1.62 -6.01
CA PRO A 166 -17.58 -2.44 -6.68
C PRO A 166 -16.30 -1.64 -6.98
N LYS A 167 -16.40 -0.33 -7.22
CA LYS A 167 -15.23 0.54 -7.50
C LYS A 167 -14.38 0.72 -6.24
N ALA A 168 -15.01 0.92 -5.09
CA ALA A 168 -14.33 1.02 -3.80
C ALA A 168 -13.59 -0.28 -3.46
N LEU A 169 -14.28 -1.41 -3.56
CA LEU A 169 -13.71 -2.74 -3.32
C LEU A 169 -12.54 -3.03 -4.27
N PHE A 170 -12.69 -2.74 -5.57
CA PHE A 170 -11.64 -2.93 -6.55
C PHE A 170 -10.41 -2.06 -6.27
N ARG A 171 -10.58 -0.76 -6.00
CA ARG A 171 -9.46 0.16 -5.71
C ARG A 171 -8.75 -0.24 -4.42
N ARG A 172 -9.49 -0.61 -3.37
CA ARG A 172 -8.92 -1.12 -2.11
C ARG A 172 -8.15 -2.42 -2.32
N GLY A 173 -8.72 -3.37 -3.05
CA GLY A 173 -8.07 -4.64 -3.39
C GLY A 173 -6.77 -4.41 -4.16
N LYS A 174 -6.77 -3.49 -5.13
CA LYS A 174 -5.58 -3.11 -5.88
C LYS A 174 -4.49 -2.51 -4.98
N ALA A 175 -4.83 -1.56 -4.13
CA ALA A 175 -3.88 -0.96 -3.19
C ALA A 175 -3.30 -2.02 -2.22
N LYS A 176 -4.12 -2.94 -1.71
CA LYS A 176 -3.67 -4.05 -0.86
C LYS A 176 -2.75 -5.04 -1.58
N ALA A 177 -3.04 -5.35 -2.84
CA ALA A 177 -2.20 -6.23 -3.65
C ALA A 177 -0.79 -5.63 -3.83
N GLU A 178 -0.72 -4.33 -4.09
CA GLU A 178 0.55 -3.61 -4.21
C GLU A 178 1.35 -3.55 -2.89
N LEU A 179 0.66 -3.57 -1.74
CA LEU A 179 1.28 -3.71 -0.42
C LEU A 179 1.66 -5.17 -0.07
N GLY A 180 1.45 -6.13 -0.97
CA GLY A 180 1.73 -7.55 -0.75
C GLY A 180 0.69 -8.28 0.11
N GLN A 181 -0.43 -7.63 0.44
CA GLN A 181 -1.53 -8.22 1.22
C GLN A 181 -2.46 -9.04 0.32
N MET A 182 -1.92 -10.10 -0.29
CA MET A 182 -2.58 -10.85 -1.36
C MET A 182 -3.92 -11.49 -0.96
N ASP A 183 -3.99 -12.08 0.24
CA ASP A 183 -5.22 -12.71 0.73
C ASP A 183 -6.37 -11.70 0.89
N SER A 184 -6.06 -10.56 1.50
CA SER A 184 -7.00 -9.45 1.71
C SER A 184 -7.43 -8.81 0.39
N ALA A 185 -6.49 -8.65 -0.56
CA ALA A 185 -6.77 -8.15 -1.90
C ALA A 185 -7.72 -9.08 -2.66
N ARG A 186 -7.49 -10.39 -2.59
CA ARG A 186 -8.33 -11.43 -3.21
C ARG A 186 -9.75 -11.41 -2.66
N GLU A 187 -9.92 -11.22 -1.35
CA GLU A 187 -11.25 -11.08 -0.75
C GLU A 187 -11.99 -9.86 -1.31
N ASP A 188 -11.32 -8.71 -1.38
CA ASP A 188 -11.89 -7.49 -1.94
C ASP A 188 -12.27 -7.66 -3.42
N PHE A 189 -11.41 -8.30 -4.22
CA PHE A 189 -11.72 -8.58 -5.63
C PHE A 189 -12.87 -9.58 -5.81
N ARG A 190 -12.99 -10.60 -4.95
CA ARG A 190 -14.14 -11.52 -4.99
C ARG A 190 -15.44 -10.82 -4.63
N LYS A 191 -15.42 -9.95 -3.60
CA LYS A 191 -16.58 -9.12 -3.26
C LYS A 191 -16.93 -8.19 -4.42
N ALA A 192 -15.93 -7.54 -5.03
CA ALA A 192 -16.15 -6.67 -6.19
C ALA A 192 -16.76 -7.45 -7.36
N GLN A 193 -16.26 -8.66 -7.66
CA GLN A 193 -16.78 -9.53 -8.72
C GLN A 193 -18.24 -9.94 -8.47
N LYS A 194 -18.65 -10.14 -7.22
CA LYS A 194 -20.05 -10.46 -6.88
C LYS A 194 -21.00 -9.33 -7.28
N TYR A 195 -20.56 -8.08 -7.16
CA TYR A 195 -21.40 -6.89 -7.45
C TYR A 195 -21.21 -6.35 -8.87
N ALA A 196 -20.09 -6.66 -9.53
CA ALA A 196 -19.80 -6.31 -10.91
C ALA A 196 -19.21 -7.52 -11.66
N PRO A 197 -20.03 -8.55 -11.97
CA PRO A 197 -19.55 -9.80 -12.56
C PRO A 197 -18.96 -9.60 -13.96
N ASP A 198 -19.40 -8.58 -14.70
CA ASP A 198 -18.99 -8.31 -16.08
C ASP A 198 -17.66 -7.57 -16.20
N ASP A 199 -17.12 -7.05 -15.10
CA ASP A 199 -15.89 -6.27 -15.11
C ASP A 199 -14.66 -7.15 -15.41
N ASN A 200 -14.10 -6.93 -16.61
CA ASN A 200 -12.88 -7.59 -17.07
C ASN A 200 -11.66 -7.27 -16.21
N ALA A 201 -11.58 -6.07 -15.63
CA ALA A 201 -10.45 -5.67 -14.80
C ALA A 201 -10.38 -6.52 -13.54
N ILE A 202 -11.52 -6.75 -12.87
CA ILE A 202 -11.60 -7.59 -11.66
C ILE A 202 -11.17 -9.03 -11.98
N ARG A 203 -11.66 -9.58 -13.09
CA ARG A 203 -11.27 -10.94 -13.54
C ARG A 203 -9.78 -11.06 -13.82
N ARG A 204 -9.17 -10.02 -14.39
CA ARG A 204 -7.73 -9.98 -14.68
C ARG A 204 -6.92 -9.99 -13.38
N GLU A 205 -7.28 -9.17 -12.40
CA GLU A 205 -6.57 -9.12 -11.12
C GLU A 205 -6.69 -10.45 -10.35
N LEU A 206 -7.88 -11.06 -10.32
CA LEU A 206 -8.06 -12.38 -9.70
C LEU A 206 -7.20 -13.47 -10.33
N ARG A 207 -7.05 -13.45 -11.67
CA ARG A 207 -6.15 -14.38 -12.37
C ARG A 207 -4.69 -14.11 -12.03
N ALA A 208 -4.27 -12.85 -11.99
CA ALA A 208 -2.91 -12.47 -11.63
C ALA A 208 -2.53 -12.95 -10.22
N ILE A 209 -3.44 -12.80 -9.24
CA ILE A 209 -3.24 -13.34 -7.89
C ILE A 209 -3.10 -14.87 -7.92
N ALA A 210 -3.99 -15.58 -8.63
CA ALA A 210 -3.94 -17.04 -8.71
C ALA A 210 -2.64 -17.56 -9.36
N GLU A 211 -2.12 -16.87 -10.37
CA GLU A 211 -0.85 -17.19 -11.01
C GLU A 211 0.34 -16.98 -10.06
N GLN A 212 0.35 -15.88 -9.30
CA GLN A 212 1.37 -15.63 -8.28
C GLN A 212 1.34 -16.68 -7.16
N GLU A 213 0.17 -17.02 -6.64
CA GLU A 213 0.00 -18.08 -5.62
C GLU A 213 0.53 -19.42 -6.14
N LYS A 214 0.20 -19.79 -7.38
CA LYS A 214 0.70 -21.02 -8.01
C LYS A 214 2.23 -21.01 -8.14
N ALA A 215 2.82 -19.88 -8.52
CA ALA A 215 4.27 -19.74 -8.62
C ALA A 215 4.96 -19.85 -7.25
N VAL A 216 4.37 -19.25 -6.21
CA VAL A 216 4.87 -19.36 -4.82
C VAL A 216 4.79 -20.81 -4.35
N TYR A 217 3.65 -21.48 -4.57
CA TYR A 217 3.46 -22.88 -4.20
C TYR A 217 4.47 -23.80 -4.89
N GLN A 218 4.73 -23.60 -6.18
CA GLN A 218 5.70 -24.41 -6.93
C GLN A 218 7.13 -24.23 -6.39
N LYS A 219 7.53 -22.98 -6.10
CA LYS A 219 8.83 -22.70 -5.46
C LYS A 219 8.94 -23.35 -4.08
N GLN A 220 7.90 -23.24 -3.26
CA GLN A 220 7.86 -23.90 -1.96
C GLN A 220 8.03 -25.42 -2.11
N LYS A 221 7.28 -26.05 -3.02
CA LYS A 221 7.37 -27.49 -3.30
C LYS A 221 8.77 -27.92 -3.73
N GLU A 222 9.46 -27.14 -4.57
CA GLU A 222 10.84 -27.41 -4.99
C GLU A 222 11.83 -27.27 -3.82
N MET A 223 11.68 -26.23 -2.99
CA MET A 223 12.48 -26.07 -1.77
C MET A 223 12.30 -27.24 -0.80
N TYR A 224 11.06 -27.66 -0.51
CA TYR A 224 10.78 -28.81 0.36
C TYR A 224 11.35 -30.12 -0.21
N LYS A 225 11.32 -30.32 -1.52
CA LYS A 225 11.97 -31.47 -2.16
C LYS A 225 13.48 -31.45 -1.98
N GLY A 226 14.14 -30.29 -2.07
CA GLY A 226 15.58 -30.18 -1.83
C GLY A 226 15.96 -30.48 -0.37
N ILE A 227 15.16 -29.99 0.59
CA ILE A 227 15.43 -30.13 2.03
C ILE A 227 15.15 -31.56 2.54
N PHE A 228 14.07 -32.21 2.08
CA PHE A 228 13.67 -33.55 2.56
C PHE A 228 14.00 -34.69 1.59
N GLY A 229 14.27 -34.40 0.32
CA GLY A 229 14.66 -35.39 -0.68
C GLY A 229 16.14 -35.79 -0.61
N GLY A 230 17.00 -34.96 -0.01
CA GLY A 230 18.42 -35.27 0.21
C GLY A 230 18.71 -36.20 1.39
N GLY A 231 17.70 -36.60 2.17
CA GLY A 231 17.83 -37.41 3.39
C GLY A 231 17.41 -38.87 3.25
N ARG A 232 17.13 -39.36 2.04
CA ARG A 232 16.92 -40.78 1.78
C ARG A 232 17.95 -41.28 0.79
N ASP A 233 19.18 -41.43 1.30
CA ASP A 233 20.01 -42.52 0.81
C ASP A 233 19.24 -43.81 1.08
N GLU A 234 18.71 -44.34 0.00
CA GLU A 234 18.07 -45.64 -0.08
C GLU A 234 19.03 -46.71 0.44
N SER A 235 18.74 -47.23 1.63
CA SER A 235 18.99 -48.62 1.99
C SER A 235 18.11 -49.53 1.11
N GLY A 236 18.36 -49.50 -0.20
CA GLY A 236 17.58 -50.18 -1.22
C GLY A 236 18.50 -50.74 -2.30
N GLY A 237 19.10 -51.91 -2.02
CA GLY A 237 19.55 -52.82 -3.07
C GLY A 237 20.80 -52.42 -3.87
N LYS A 238 21.94 -52.16 -3.22
CA LYS A 238 23.23 -52.40 -3.88
C LYS A 238 23.35 -53.91 -4.11
N GLY A 239 22.95 -54.37 -5.29
CA GLY A 239 23.43 -55.64 -5.83
C GLY A 239 24.95 -55.62 -5.69
N LYS A 240 25.48 -56.44 -4.77
CA LYS A 240 26.92 -56.60 -4.58
C LYS A 240 27.50 -56.93 -5.95
N SER A 241 28.18 -55.96 -6.57
CA SER A 241 29.09 -56.26 -7.66
C SER A 241 30.08 -57.26 -7.07
N ARG A 242 29.87 -58.53 -7.39
CA ARG A 242 30.79 -59.61 -6.99
C ARG A 242 32.08 -59.27 -7.67
N ASN A 243 33.00 -58.65 -6.92
CA ASN A 243 34.33 -58.31 -7.40
C ASN A 243 34.98 -59.58 -7.95
N TRP A 244 34.97 -59.72 -9.28
CA TRP A 244 35.52 -60.83 -10.03
C TRP A 244 36.96 -61.14 -9.59
N LEU A 245 37.73 -60.10 -9.29
CA LEU A 245 39.09 -60.21 -8.77
C LEU A 245 39.17 -60.95 -7.42
N ILE A 246 38.18 -60.76 -6.54
CA ILE A 246 38.13 -61.46 -5.24
C ILE A 246 37.76 -62.93 -5.45
N MET A 247 36.83 -63.23 -6.35
CA MET A 247 36.47 -64.61 -6.68
C MET A 247 37.61 -65.34 -7.39
N LEU A 248 38.32 -64.66 -8.29
CA LEU A 248 39.50 -65.18 -8.98
C LEU A 248 40.64 -65.44 -8.01
N TRP A 249 40.89 -64.52 -7.07
CA TRP A 249 41.91 -64.68 -6.05
C TRP A 249 41.58 -65.85 -5.10
N GLN A 250 40.33 -65.99 -4.66
CA GLN A 250 39.91 -67.14 -3.85
C GLN A 250 40.06 -68.48 -4.59
N TRP A 251 39.77 -68.50 -5.90
CA TRP A 251 39.99 -69.68 -6.74
C TRP A 251 41.48 -70.02 -6.87
N LEU A 252 42.34 -69.01 -7.10
CA LEU A 252 43.79 -69.19 -7.18
C LEU A 252 44.39 -69.67 -5.85
N VAL A 253 43.96 -69.11 -4.72
CA VAL A 253 44.39 -69.57 -3.38
C VAL A 253 43.98 -71.04 -3.18
N SER A 254 42.76 -71.43 -3.54
CA SER A 254 42.30 -72.82 -3.45
C SER A 254 43.09 -73.78 -4.36
N LEU A 255 43.44 -73.34 -5.58
CA LEU A 255 44.27 -74.10 -6.51
C LEU A 255 45.69 -74.30 -5.97
N PHE A 256 46.31 -73.24 -5.45
CA PHE A 256 47.65 -73.31 -4.84
C PHE A 256 47.66 -74.17 -3.57
N SER A 257 46.67 -74.08 -2.69
CA SER A 257 46.56 -74.93 -1.51
C SER A 257 46.40 -76.41 -1.87
N ARG A 258 45.69 -76.75 -2.96
CA ARG A 258 45.57 -78.13 -3.46
C ARG A 258 46.88 -78.66 -4.07
N ILE A 259 47.64 -77.81 -4.73
CA ILE A 259 48.95 -78.17 -5.31
C ILE A 259 50.00 -78.37 -4.20
N LEU A 260 50.04 -77.47 -3.22
CA LEU A 260 50.98 -77.56 -2.09
C LEU A 260 50.60 -78.66 -1.08
N GLY A 261 49.30 -78.94 -0.90
CA GLY A 261 48.82 -80.05 -0.07
C GLY A 261 49.13 -81.44 -0.65
N ARG A 262 49.27 -81.55 -1.99
CA ARG A 262 49.59 -82.82 -2.66
C ARG A 262 51.07 -83.22 -2.56
N ASN A 263 51.95 -82.28 -2.24
CA ASN A 263 53.39 -82.54 -2.04
C ASN A 263 53.75 -82.98 -0.61
N ARG A 264 52.85 -82.87 0.37
CA ARG A 264 53.09 -83.35 1.74
C ARG A 264 52.76 -84.83 1.98
N VAL A 265 52.16 -85.53 1.01
CA VAL A 265 51.74 -86.94 1.14
C VAL A 265 52.74 -87.90 0.45
N LYS A 266 53.89 -87.42 -0.01
CA LYS A 266 54.94 -88.24 -0.67
C LYS A 266 56.31 -88.20 0.02
N ALA A 267 56.36 -87.76 1.28
CA ALA A 267 57.56 -87.79 2.09
C ALA A 267 57.24 -88.49 3.41
N ASP A 268 57.04 -89.80 3.33
CA ASP A 268 57.26 -90.80 4.38
C ASP A 268 57.89 -92.02 3.72
#